data_AF-A0A1E7ZA11-F1
#
_entry.id   AF-A0A1E7ZA11-F1
#
_cell.length_a   1.000
_cell.length_b   1.000
_cell.length_c   1.000
_cell.angle_alpha   90.00
_cell.angle_beta   90.00
_cell.angle_gamma   90.00
#
_symmetry.space_group_name_H-M   'P 1'
#
loop_
_entity.id
_entity.type
_entity.pdbx_description
1 polymer ?
#
loop_
_entity_poly.entity_id
_entity_poly.type
_entity_poly.pdbx_seq_one_letter_code
_entity_poly.pdbx_strand_id
1 'polypeptide(L)'
;MIMKAKLLPLVAATLAALYCSTSLAATDTEEAIEKLPPSLPGQVHAKIDSATPGLMPVKPLEEVPDDIMAMLNKLPEEKREFVLSGKGAGVLNPDIMYELLRKASAAEVTQYVDTMMEVYDRVQYKKGRDTDQIEMNRSAKNYNTWRVKRPAELDPEREPGPISLGRYLGGGRSGIPTFAGAPVAKTPEDLKAGEVDVAILGAPLDMGSGWRDAIHGPLAMRMNGRGLGGTDVSTMVNPGAVLNIVDYGDVAIDQLSTERSMQEVRSMVREVAETGTIPFIVGGDHSLEYPNVAAMADVYGKGKVGVVHFDAHLDTGRGRVHLLDHGQPIYRLMKEAHVRPEDYIQVGLRAHYSKSYYEWEKEIGMHYHSMAEVERRGWDAVMERVVEEASTNTEYLYVSFDVDVLDPGFQSGTGTPVSGGLTMREAIPIVRRLCAESNLVGFDIVELAPALDASYVSTLNANSIMFACLTGVAMHKKGIKQKGFISDLSSEHGQTDYYGDSKDEK
;
A
#
# COMPACT_ATOMS: atom_id res chain seq x y z
N MET A 1 -1.06 48.34 -0.63
CA MET A 1 -2.42 47.77 -0.80
C MET A 1 -2.60 47.09 -2.16
N ILE A 2 -2.18 47.71 -3.28
CA ILE A 2 -2.30 47.15 -4.65
C ILE A 2 -1.43 45.89 -4.87
N MET A 3 -0.30 45.73 -4.18
CA MET A 3 0.59 44.55 -4.32
C MET A 3 0.16 43.30 -3.55
N LYS A 4 -0.40 43.45 -2.33
CA LYS A 4 -1.07 42.34 -1.62
C LYS A 4 -2.20 41.75 -2.50
N ALA A 5 -2.82 42.56 -3.36
CA ALA A 5 -3.85 42.15 -4.30
C ALA A 5 -3.32 41.43 -5.57
N LYS A 6 -2.01 41.41 -5.86
CA LYS A 6 -1.42 40.62 -6.98
C LYS A 6 -0.82 39.30 -6.52
N LEU A 7 -0.22 39.26 -5.32
CA LEU A 7 0.39 38.03 -4.81
C LEU A 7 -0.65 37.06 -4.22
N LEU A 8 -1.71 37.53 -3.54
CA LEU A 8 -2.75 36.62 -3.04
C LEU A 8 -3.43 35.80 -4.15
N PRO A 9 -3.83 36.40 -5.30
CA PRO A 9 -4.36 35.64 -6.42
C PRO A 9 -3.31 34.75 -7.09
N LEU A 10 -2.04 35.17 -7.14
CA LEU A 10 -0.98 34.35 -7.73
C LEU A 10 -0.65 33.14 -6.85
N VAL A 11 -0.55 33.32 -5.54
CA VAL A 11 -0.37 32.27 -4.51
C VAL A 11 -1.61 31.37 -4.45
N ALA A 12 -2.82 31.93 -4.54
CA ALA A 12 -4.04 31.14 -4.65
C ALA A 12 -4.11 30.35 -5.98
N ALA A 13 -3.63 30.92 -7.09
CA ALA A 13 -3.54 30.24 -8.38
C ALA A 13 -2.41 29.21 -8.41
N THR A 14 -1.29 29.42 -7.71
CA THR A 14 -0.21 28.41 -7.59
C THR A 14 -0.62 27.29 -6.65
N LEU A 15 -1.29 27.57 -5.52
CA LEU A 15 -1.88 26.54 -4.65
C LEU A 15 -2.94 25.71 -5.39
N ALA A 16 -3.71 26.32 -6.31
CA ALA A 16 -4.63 25.61 -7.20
C ALA A 16 -3.91 24.85 -8.33
N ALA A 17 -2.76 25.34 -8.82
CA ALA A 17 -1.96 24.71 -9.87
C ALA A 17 -0.97 23.65 -9.35
N LEU A 18 -0.78 23.52 -8.04
CA LEU A 18 0.03 22.47 -7.41
C LEU A 18 -0.50 21.04 -7.65
N TYR A 19 -1.63 20.89 -8.36
CA TYR A 19 -2.13 19.63 -8.90
C TYR A 19 -1.78 19.35 -10.37
N CYS A 20 -0.97 20.20 -11.06
CA CYS A 20 -0.64 19.95 -12.46
C CYS A 20 0.73 20.52 -12.90
N SER A 21 1.71 19.62 -13.08
CA SER A 21 2.93 19.76 -13.93
C SER A 21 3.98 20.82 -13.48
N THR A 22 5.29 20.72 -13.71
CA THR A 22 6.15 20.11 -14.75
C THR A 22 7.58 19.86 -14.24
N SER A 23 8.29 19.01 -14.99
CA SER A 23 9.72 18.63 -14.98
C SER A 23 10.78 19.73 -14.80
N LEU A 24 11.95 19.37 -14.25
CA LEU A 24 13.25 19.91 -14.66
C LEU A 24 14.39 18.88 -14.54
N ALA A 25 15.35 19.02 -15.46
CA ALA A 25 16.44 18.10 -15.76
C ALA A 25 17.54 18.06 -14.67
N ALA A 26 18.17 16.90 -14.50
CA ALA A 26 19.33 16.71 -13.65
C ALA A 26 20.55 16.31 -14.50
N THR A 27 21.72 16.83 -14.10
CA THR A 27 23.03 16.40 -14.60
C THR A 27 23.50 15.21 -13.76
N ASP A 28 23.93 14.15 -14.45
CA ASP A 28 24.40 12.91 -13.84
C ASP A 28 25.83 13.08 -13.31
N THR A 29 26.02 12.80 -12.02
CA THR A 29 27.30 12.33 -11.50
C THR A 29 27.04 11.06 -10.68
N GLU A 30 27.45 9.92 -11.25
CA GLU A 30 27.43 8.62 -10.58
C GLU A 30 28.58 8.57 -9.55
N GLU A 31 28.27 8.79 -8.28
CA GLU A 31 29.11 8.29 -7.18
C GLU A 31 28.66 6.89 -6.78
N ALA A 32 29.64 5.98 -6.67
CA ALA A 32 29.44 4.61 -6.23
C ALA A 32 28.83 4.60 -4.82
N ILE A 33 27.62 4.07 -4.71
CA ILE A 33 26.88 3.97 -3.45
C ILE A 33 27.62 3.02 -2.52
N GLU A 34 28.20 3.55 -1.45
CA GLU A 34 28.69 2.75 -0.33
C GLU A 34 27.52 1.97 0.26
N LYS A 35 27.67 0.65 0.43
CA LYS A 35 26.60 -0.20 0.98
C LYS A 35 26.27 0.26 2.40
N LEU A 36 25.02 0.66 2.61
CA LEU A 36 24.51 0.96 3.95
C LEU A 36 24.62 -0.28 4.84
N PRO A 37 24.92 -0.12 6.15
CA PRO A 37 24.85 -1.24 7.08
C PRO A 37 23.41 -1.76 7.17
N PRO A 38 23.20 -3.07 7.33
CA PRO A 38 21.87 -3.65 7.48
C PRO A 38 21.17 -3.08 8.73
N SER A 39 19.86 -2.88 8.63
CA SER A 39 19.06 -2.42 9.76
C SER A 39 18.87 -3.52 10.80
N LEU A 40 18.77 -3.13 12.07
CA LEU A 40 18.56 -4.07 13.17
C LEU A 40 17.06 -4.37 13.33
N PRO A 41 16.65 -5.65 13.48
CA PRO A 41 15.26 -6.01 13.70
C PRO A 41 14.62 -5.24 14.86
N GLY A 42 13.47 -4.63 14.60
CA GLY A 42 12.70 -3.88 15.60
C GLY A 42 13.30 -2.53 16.02
N GLN A 43 14.35 -2.05 15.36
CA GLN A 43 14.92 -0.73 15.61
C GLN A 43 14.65 0.22 14.44
N VAL A 44 14.26 1.45 14.76
CA VAL A 44 14.05 2.50 13.75
C VAL A 44 15.39 2.84 13.12
N HIS A 45 15.47 2.77 11.79
CA HIS A 45 16.67 3.15 11.07
C HIS A 45 17.02 4.62 11.36
N ALA A 46 18.29 4.93 11.63
CA ALA A 46 18.71 6.24 12.14
C ALA A 46 18.31 7.43 11.23
N LYS A 47 18.13 7.17 9.93
CA LYS A 47 17.72 8.16 8.94
C LYS A 47 16.20 8.39 8.84
N ILE A 48 15.39 7.61 9.55
CA ILE A 48 13.93 7.82 9.65
C ILE A 48 13.61 8.88 10.73
N ASP A 49 14.44 8.98 11.77
CA ASP A 49 14.24 9.86 12.94
C ASP A 49 15.01 11.20 12.88
N SER A 50 16.01 11.35 12.00
CA SER A 50 16.77 12.60 11.85
C SER A 50 15.94 13.76 11.26
N ALA A 51 14.75 13.47 10.75
CA ALA A 51 13.73 14.45 10.38
C ALA A 51 12.62 14.45 11.44
N THR A 52 12.34 15.64 11.98
CA THR A 52 11.22 15.96 12.88
C THR A 52 9.97 15.10 12.65
N PRO A 53 9.24 14.67 13.71
CA PRO A 53 7.96 13.99 13.54
C PRO A 53 7.02 14.81 12.65
N GLY A 54 6.68 14.30 11.48
CA GLY A 54 5.54 14.77 10.71
C GLY A 54 5.78 15.89 9.69
N LEU A 55 7.00 16.12 9.19
CA LEU A 55 7.23 16.88 7.95
C LEU A 55 8.43 16.27 7.22
N MET A 56 8.42 16.21 5.88
CA MET A 56 9.70 16.06 5.17
C MET A 56 10.65 17.11 5.73
N PRO A 57 11.91 16.76 6.07
CA PRO A 57 12.86 17.76 6.53
C PRO A 57 12.92 18.81 5.43
N VAL A 58 12.63 20.07 5.79
CA VAL A 58 12.75 21.19 4.85
C VAL A 58 14.23 21.24 4.49
N LYS A 59 14.57 20.76 3.30
CA LYS A 59 15.95 20.79 2.82
C LYS A 59 16.29 22.25 2.49
N PRO A 60 17.49 22.73 2.87
CA PRO A 60 18.00 23.99 2.36
C PRO A 60 17.89 24.04 0.84
N LEU A 61 17.70 25.22 0.27
CA LEU A 61 17.71 25.38 -1.18
C LEU A 61 19.10 25.00 -1.70
N GLU A 62 19.17 23.92 -2.46
CA GLU A 62 20.36 23.51 -3.20
C GLU A 62 20.49 24.41 -4.43
N GLU A 63 21.71 24.83 -4.76
CA GLU A 63 22.04 25.55 -6.00
C GLU A 63 21.29 26.88 -6.22
N VAL A 64 21.21 27.74 -5.19
CA VAL A 64 20.63 29.09 -5.36
C VAL A 64 21.48 29.89 -6.36
N PRO A 65 20.90 30.38 -7.48
CA PRO A 65 21.66 31.13 -8.48
C PRO A 65 22.32 32.39 -7.92
N ASP A 66 23.53 32.72 -8.38
CA ASP A 66 24.33 33.84 -7.87
C ASP A 66 23.58 35.18 -7.90
N ASP A 67 22.77 35.41 -8.92
CA ASP A 67 21.96 36.62 -9.06
C ASP A 67 20.87 36.70 -7.97
N ILE A 68 20.25 35.58 -7.64
CA ILE A 68 19.29 35.46 -6.54
C ILE A 68 20.01 35.63 -5.20
N MET A 69 21.15 34.96 -4.99
CA MET A 69 21.95 35.11 -3.77
C MET A 69 22.37 36.56 -3.53
N ALA A 70 22.75 37.29 -4.58
CA ALA A 70 23.09 38.71 -4.48
C ALA A 70 21.90 39.58 -4.06
N MET A 71 20.66 39.22 -4.45
CA MET A 71 19.45 39.89 -3.98
C MET A 71 19.15 39.53 -2.51
N LEU A 72 19.24 38.26 -2.15
CA LEU A 72 18.98 37.78 -0.79
C LEU A 72 19.99 38.34 0.22
N ASN A 73 21.25 38.54 -0.18
CA ASN A 73 22.29 39.14 0.67
C ASN A 73 22.03 40.61 1.05
N LYS A 74 21.10 41.28 0.36
CA LYS A 74 20.68 42.65 0.72
C LYS A 74 19.54 42.67 1.72
N LEU A 75 18.95 41.52 2.03
CA LEU A 75 17.90 41.39 3.03
C LEU A 75 18.47 41.29 4.45
N PRO A 76 17.67 41.64 5.47
CA PRO A 76 17.95 41.25 6.84
C PRO A 76 18.22 39.75 6.96
N GLU A 77 19.13 39.38 7.87
CA GLU A 77 19.60 38.01 8.07
C GLU A 77 18.46 36.99 8.21
N GLU A 78 17.49 37.28 9.07
CA GLU A 78 16.30 36.45 9.30
C GLU A 78 15.54 36.09 8.00
N LYS A 79 15.36 37.07 7.11
CA LYS A 79 14.64 36.89 5.83
C LYS A 79 15.46 36.06 4.85
N ARG A 80 16.76 36.29 4.81
CA ARG A 80 17.69 35.50 3.99
C ARG A 80 17.70 34.05 4.47
N GLU A 81 17.87 33.83 5.77
CA GLU A 81 17.86 32.49 6.37
C GLU A 81 16.53 31.76 6.14
N PHE A 82 15.39 32.45 6.25
CA PHE A 82 14.10 31.87 5.93
C PHE A 82 14.04 31.31 4.50
N VAL A 83 14.49 32.09 3.49
CA VAL A 83 14.52 31.63 2.09
C VAL A 83 15.51 30.48 1.91
N LEU A 84 16.75 30.63 2.40
CA LEU A 84 17.81 29.63 2.23
C LEU A 84 17.52 28.31 2.95
N SER A 85 16.78 28.36 4.06
CA SER A 85 16.35 27.15 4.79
C SER A 85 15.40 26.27 3.99
N GLY A 86 14.90 26.72 2.83
CA GLY A 86 13.91 26.00 2.02
C GLY A 86 12.47 26.21 2.46
N LYS A 87 12.21 26.91 3.58
CA LYS A 87 10.84 27.15 4.07
C LYS A 87 9.99 27.93 3.07
N GLY A 88 10.61 28.85 2.33
CA GLY A 88 9.96 29.59 1.24
C GLY A 88 9.47 28.68 0.11
N ALA A 89 10.17 27.57 -0.17
CA ALA A 89 9.78 26.61 -1.21
C ALA A 89 8.44 25.92 -0.92
N GLY A 90 8.09 25.79 0.36
CA GLY A 90 6.78 25.27 0.79
C GLY A 90 5.62 26.25 0.59
N VAL A 91 5.90 27.52 0.29
CA VAL A 91 4.89 28.55 -0.02
C VAL A 91 4.80 28.79 -1.53
N LEU A 92 5.95 28.80 -2.20
CA LEU A 92 6.05 29.09 -3.62
C LEU A 92 7.19 28.28 -4.23
N ASN A 93 6.92 27.63 -5.36
CA ASN A 93 7.93 26.86 -6.10
C ASN A 93 9.21 27.72 -6.33
N PRO A 94 10.42 27.17 -6.07
CA PRO A 94 11.67 27.92 -6.19
C PRO A 94 11.90 28.61 -7.53
N ASP A 95 11.56 27.97 -8.66
CA ASP A 95 11.76 28.55 -9.99
C ASP A 95 10.87 29.76 -10.23
N ILE A 96 9.61 29.66 -9.80
CA ILE A 96 8.65 30.76 -9.85
C ILE A 96 9.08 31.88 -8.91
N MET A 97 9.57 31.53 -7.72
CA MET A 97 10.12 32.48 -6.75
C MET A 97 11.31 33.23 -7.36
N TYR A 98 12.29 32.53 -7.96
CA TYR A 98 13.45 33.15 -8.59
C TYR A 98 13.06 34.07 -9.75
N GLU A 99 12.13 33.66 -10.61
CA GLU A 99 11.55 34.49 -11.66
C GLU A 99 10.91 35.78 -11.12
N LEU A 100 10.15 35.69 -10.02
CA LEU A 100 9.53 36.85 -9.39
C LEU A 100 10.55 37.77 -8.75
N LEU A 101 11.58 37.23 -8.10
CA LEU A 101 12.66 38.01 -7.49
C LEU A 101 13.46 38.78 -8.55
N ARG A 102 13.75 38.18 -9.71
CA ARG A 102 14.44 38.84 -10.83
C ARG A 102 13.70 40.04 -11.39
N LYS A 103 12.36 39.99 -11.36
CA LYS A 103 11.48 41.05 -11.88
C LYS A 103 11.15 42.12 -10.83
N ALA A 104 11.57 41.91 -9.58
CA ALA A 104 11.24 42.76 -8.44
C ALA A 104 12.34 43.78 -8.13
N SER A 105 11.93 44.99 -7.76
CA SER A 105 12.78 45.96 -7.07
C SER A 105 13.16 45.48 -5.66
N ALA A 106 14.17 46.08 -5.04
CA ALA A 106 14.63 45.69 -3.70
C ALA A 106 13.52 45.76 -2.62
N ALA A 107 12.62 46.75 -2.73
CA ALA A 107 11.47 46.88 -1.84
C ALA A 107 10.45 45.75 -2.05
N GLU A 108 10.24 45.35 -3.31
CA GLU A 108 9.36 44.26 -3.69
C GLU A 108 9.90 42.90 -3.24
N VAL A 109 11.21 42.66 -3.39
CA VAL A 109 11.88 41.45 -2.89
C VAL A 109 11.65 41.30 -1.38
N THR A 110 11.84 42.38 -0.63
CA THR A 110 11.60 42.40 0.83
C THR A 110 10.14 42.05 1.15
N GLN A 111 9.19 42.65 0.42
CA GLN A 111 7.77 42.43 0.61
C GLN A 111 7.32 41.01 0.21
N TYR A 112 7.92 40.43 -0.82
CA TYR A 112 7.64 39.05 -1.22
C TYR A 112 8.10 38.08 -0.13
N VAL A 113 9.31 38.27 0.41
CA VAL A 113 9.79 37.43 1.52
C VAL A 113 8.92 37.62 2.78
N ASP A 114 8.53 38.84 3.12
CA ASP A 114 7.58 39.10 4.23
C ASP A 114 6.25 38.36 4.01
N THR A 115 5.72 38.39 2.79
CA THR A 115 4.46 37.73 2.47
C THR A 115 4.61 36.21 2.53
N MET A 116 5.74 35.66 2.07
CA MET A 116 6.02 34.23 2.19
C MET A 116 6.14 33.80 3.66
N MET A 117 6.82 34.58 4.50
CA MET A 117 6.89 34.34 5.93
C MET A 117 5.50 34.39 6.58
N GLU A 118 4.67 35.40 6.22
CA GLU A 118 3.29 35.53 6.71
C GLU A 118 2.42 34.32 6.30
N VAL A 119 2.53 33.85 5.05
CA VAL A 119 1.80 32.67 4.57
C VAL A 119 2.29 31.41 5.26
N TYR A 120 3.61 31.21 5.36
CA TYR A 120 4.22 30.07 6.05
C TYR A 120 3.73 30.00 7.51
N ASP A 121 3.71 31.13 8.20
CA ASP A 121 3.24 31.25 9.58
C ASP A 121 1.73 30.94 9.74
N ARG A 122 0.92 31.24 8.71
CA ARG A 122 -0.52 30.97 8.71
C ARG A 122 -0.86 29.50 8.46
N VAL A 123 -0.08 28.79 7.65
CA VAL A 123 -0.36 27.37 7.31
C VAL A 123 0.14 26.39 8.36
N GLN A 124 1.15 26.77 9.15
CA GLN A 124 1.67 25.93 10.23
C GLN A 124 0.71 25.90 11.41
N TYR A 125 0.59 24.75 12.07
CA TYR A 125 -0.17 24.63 13.32
C TYR A 125 0.40 25.56 14.40
N LYS A 126 -0.49 26.26 15.11
CA LYS A 126 -0.17 27.14 16.24
C LYS A 126 -1.04 26.83 17.44
N LYS A 127 -0.38 26.32 18.48
CA LYS A 127 -0.99 26.11 19.80
C LYS A 127 -1.67 27.39 20.29
N GLY A 128 -2.96 27.31 20.59
CA GLY A 128 -3.79 28.42 21.08
C GLY A 128 -4.46 29.26 19.99
N ARG A 129 -4.04 29.15 18.72
CA ARG A 129 -4.78 29.68 17.56
C ARG A 129 -5.65 28.60 16.94
N ASP A 130 -5.05 27.44 16.69
CA ASP A 130 -5.71 26.30 16.04
C ASP A 130 -6.15 25.29 17.10
N THR A 131 -7.34 24.74 16.93
CA THR A 131 -7.88 23.71 17.82
C THR A 131 -7.33 22.34 17.41
N ASP A 132 -6.71 21.62 18.34
CA ASP A 132 -6.05 20.33 18.09
C ASP A 132 -7.00 19.28 17.49
N GLN A 133 -8.24 19.23 17.98
CA GLN A 133 -9.39 18.48 17.46
C GLN A 133 -10.61 18.75 18.37
N ILE A 134 -11.83 18.53 17.85
CA ILE A 134 -12.99 18.36 18.72
C ILE A 134 -12.87 16.97 19.37
N GLU A 135 -12.75 16.93 20.69
CA GLU A 135 -12.69 15.65 21.40
C GLU A 135 -13.97 14.84 21.16
N MET A 136 -13.81 13.54 20.99
CA MET A 136 -14.96 12.63 20.97
C MET A 136 -15.72 12.71 22.30
N ASN A 137 -17.05 12.63 22.26
CA ASN A 137 -17.88 12.64 23.47
C ASN A 137 -17.71 11.33 24.27
N ARG A 138 -16.71 11.28 25.16
CA ARG A 138 -16.40 10.12 26.01
C ARG A 138 -17.50 9.77 27.03
N SER A 139 -18.48 10.65 27.22
CA SER A 139 -19.65 10.38 28.08
C SER A 139 -20.82 9.70 27.35
N ALA A 140 -20.74 9.57 26.02
CA ALA A 140 -21.76 8.89 25.23
C ALA A 140 -21.89 7.42 25.65
N LYS A 141 -23.11 7.00 26.01
CA LYS A 141 -23.37 5.63 26.50
C LYS A 141 -23.01 4.53 25.49
N ASN A 142 -23.01 4.85 24.20
CA ASN A 142 -22.74 3.95 23.09
C ASN A 142 -21.37 4.20 22.41
N TYR A 143 -20.44 4.89 23.07
CA TYR A 143 -19.14 5.30 22.50
C TYR A 143 -18.37 4.16 21.79
N ASN A 144 -18.41 2.95 22.34
CA ASN A 144 -17.71 1.77 21.83
C ASN A 144 -18.62 0.69 21.25
N THR A 145 -19.94 0.89 21.15
CA THR A 145 -20.88 -0.20 20.82
C THR A 145 -20.58 -0.87 19.48
N TRP A 146 -20.05 -0.13 18.50
CA TRP A 146 -19.73 -0.62 17.15
C TRP A 146 -18.62 -1.69 17.11
N ARG A 147 -17.72 -1.72 18.11
CA ARG A 147 -16.60 -2.68 18.18
C ARG A 147 -16.74 -3.76 19.24
N VAL A 148 -17.79 -3.71 20.05
CA VAL A 148 -18.01 -4.72 21.11
C VAL A 148 -18.48 -6.01 20.43
N LYS A 149 -17.67 -7.07 20.53
CA LYS A 149 -18.07 -8.42 20.11
C LYS A 149 -19.32 -8.85 20.88
N ARG A 150 -20.26 -9.50 20.20
CA ARG A 150 -21.44 -10.10 20.83
C ARG A 150 -20.98 -11.18 21.82
N PRO A 151 -21.42 -11.17 23.09
CA PRO A 151 -21.09 -12.22 24.04
C PRO A 151 -21.53 -13.60 23.56
N ALA A 152 -20.69 -14.61 23.77
CA ALA A 152 -20.95 -15.99 23.32
C ALA A 152 -22.22 -16.57 23.96
N GLU A 153 -22.57 -16.14 25.18
CA GLU A 153 -23.77 -16.57 25.90
C GLU A 153 -25.08 -16.13 25.24
N LEU A 154 -25.01 -15.18 24.28
CA LEU A 154 -26.15 -14.73 23.49
C LEU A 154 -26.29 -15.48 22.16
N ASP A 155 -25.36 -16.38 21.83
CA ASP A 155 -25.40 -17.21 20.63
C ASP A 155 -25.94 -18.61 20.97
N PRO A 156 -26.62 -19.28 20.03
CA PRO A 156 -27.02 -20.68 20.22
C PRO A 156 -25.80 -21.58 20.48
N GLU A 157 -25.93 -22.53 21.40
CA GLU A 157 -24.90 -23.55 21.65
C GLU A 157 -24.57 -24.32 20.37
N ARG A 158 -23.28 -24.47 20.09
CA ARG A 158 -22.74 -25.29 19.00
C ARG A 158 -21.30 -25.69 19.31
N GLU A 159 -20.86 -26.77 18.67
CA GLU A 159 -19.43 -27.11 18.65
C GLU A 159 -18.65 -26.09 17.79
N PRO A 160 -17.41 -25.77 18.18
CA PRO A 160 -16.51 -24.99 17.34
C PRO A 160 -16.24 -25.66 15.99
N GLY A 161 -16.17 -24.86 14.94
CA GLY A 161 -15.82 -25.29 13.59
C GLY A 161 -16.49 -24.46 12.49
N PRO A 162 -16.00 -24.56 11.23
CA PRO A 162 -16.57 -23.84 10.11
C PRO A 162 -18.02 -24.26 9.81
N ILE A 163 -18.86 -23.28 9.47
CA ILE A 163 -20.29 -23.44 9.23
C ILE A 163 -20.56 -23.28 7.74
N SER A 164 -21.01 -24.36 7.09
CA SER A 164 -21.47 -24.26 5.71
C SER A 164 -22.81 -23.53 5.64
N LEU A 165 -22.86 -22.46 4.84
CA LEU A 165 -24.10 -21.73 4.54
C LEU A 165 -24.79 -22.23 3.26
N GLY A 166 -24.18 -23.22 2.59
CA GLY A 166 -24.72 -23.83 1.38
C GLY A 166 -25.96 -24.67 1.68
N ARG A 167 -27.06 -24.38 0.97
CA ARG A 167 -28.29 -25.19 1.07
C ARG A 167 -28.30 -26.39 0.13
N TYR A 168 -27.60 -26.27 -1.00
CA TYR A 168 -27.63 -27.24 -2.09
C TYR A 168 -26.22 -27.80 -2.33
N LEU A 169 -26.14 -29.10 -2.61
CA LEU A 169 -24.88 -29.79 -2.94
C LEU A 169 -24.27 -29.30 -4.28
N GLY A 170 -25.10 -28.74 -5.15
CA GLY A 170 -24.70 -28.13 -6.42
C GLY A 170 -25.25 -26.72 -6.55
N GLY A 171 -24.56 -25.88 -7.32
CA GLY A 171 -24.94 -24.49 -7.55
C GLY A 171 -24.10 -23.48 -6.77
N GLY A 172 -22.76 -23.55 -6.89
CA GLY A 172 -21.80 -22.60 -6.30
C GLY A 172 -21.92 -21.13 -6.75
N ARG A 173 -23.10 -20.74 -7.25
CA ARG A 173 -23.51 -19.37 -7.60
C ARG A 173 -24.83 -18.97 -6.93
N SER A 174 -25.35 -19.82 -6.05
CA SER A 174 -26.61 -19.64 -5.32
C SER A 174 -26.36 -19.91 -3.84
N GLY A 175 -26.95 -19.11 -2.97
CA GLY A 175 -26.74 -19.22 -1.51
C GLY A 175 -26.39 -17.88 -0.89
N ILE A 176 -26.05 -17.89 0.39
CA ILE A 176 -25.53 -16.70 1.07
C ILE A 176 -24.11 -16.47 0.53
N PRO A 177 -23.81 -15.31 -0.08
CA PRO A 177 -22.50 -15.06 -0.68
C PRO A 177 -21.43 -14.92 0.41
N THR A 178 -20.39 -15.72 0.30
CA THR A 178 -19.16 -15.67 1.09
C THR A 178 -17.97 -15.62 0.14
N PHE A 179 -16.80 -15.22 0.62
CA PHE A 179 -15.58 -15.26 -0.18
C PHE A 179 -15.33 -16.69 -0.70
N ALA A 180 -15.14 -16.82 -2.02
CA ALA A 180 -14.97 -18.10 -2.71
C ALA A 180 -16.09 -19.15 -2.49
N GLY A 181 -17.25 -18.76 -1.94
CA GLY A 181 -18.28 -19.70 -1.49
C GLY A 181 -17.85 -20.56 -0.30
N ALA A 182 -16.84 -20.12 0.45
CA ALA A 182 -16.29 -20.84 1.59
C ALA A 182 -17.29 -20.90 2.78
N PRO A 183 -17.16 -21.91 3.67
CA PRO A 183 -17.82 -21.91 4.97
C PRO A 183 -17.45 -20.67 5.81
N VAL A 184 -18.29 -20.34 6.79
CA VAL A 184 -18.04 -19.21 7.69
C VAL A 184 -17.42 -19.71 9.00
N ALA A 185 -16.42 -19.01 9.50
CA ALA A 185 -15.95 -19.13 10.88
C ALA A 185 -16.17 -17.80 11.62
N LYS A 186 -16.43 -17.84 12.93
CA LYS A 186 -16.75 -16.64 13.73
C LYS A 186 -15.73 -16.36 14.82
N THR A 187 -15.00 -17.38 15.28
CA THR A 187 -14.08 -17.26 16.41
C THR A 187 -12.77 -18.03 16.18
N PRO A 188 -11.72 -17.76 16.96
CA PRO A 188 -10.47 -18.51 16.88
C PRO A 188 -10.62 -20.01 17.13
N GLU A 189 -11.60 -20.40 17.96
CA GLU A 189 -11.92 -21.80 18.22
C GLU A 189 -12.47 -22.49 16.97
N ASP A 190 -13.23 -21.78 16.13
CA ASP A 190 -13.67 -22.31 14.83
C ASP A 190 -12.50 -22.55 13.90
N LEU A 191 -11.55 -21.61 13.85
CA LEU A 191 -10.35 -21.73 13.02
C LEU A 191 -9.52 -22.94 13.44
N LYS A 192 -9.28 -23.10 14.74
CA LYS A 192 -8.53 -24.23 15.29
C LYS A 192 -9.24 -25.56 15.07
N ALA A 193 -10.53 -25.64 15.36
CA ALA A 193 -11.31 -26.87 15.21
C ALA A 193 -11.46 -27.28 13.74
N GLY A 194 -11.50 -26.31 12.82
CA GLY A 194 -11.53 -26.56 11.38
C GLY A 194 -10.17 -26.82 10.73
N GLU A 195 -9.07 -26.78 11.50
CA GLU A 195 -7.70 -26.83 10.97
C GLU A 195 -7.52 -25.88 9.77
N VAL A 196 -8.02 -24.65 9.94
CA VAL A 196 -8.14 -23.68 8.84
C VAL A 196 -6.77 -23.20 8.40
N ASP A 197 -6.49 -23.35 7.11
CA ASP A 197 -5.26 -22.88 6.47
C ASP A 197 -5.33 -21.37 6.17
N VAL A 198 -6.47 -20.91 5.63
CA VAL A 198 -6.67 -19.52 5.20
C VAL A 198 -8.03 -19.01 5.69
N ALA A 199 -8.02 -17.84 6.34
CA ALA A 199 -9.23 -17.12 6.71
C ALA A 199 -9.30 -15.80 5.95
N ILE A 200 -10.33 -15.67 5.10
CA ILE A 200 -10.57 -14.46 4.31
C ILE A 200 -11.48 -13.53 5.11
N LEU A 201 -11.07 -12.29 5.35
CA LEU A 201 -11.84 -11.29 6.08
C LEU A 201 -11.90 -9.96 5.32
N GLY A 202 -13.02 -9.25 5.42
CA GLY A 202 -13.17 -7.92 4.82
C GLY A 202 -12.83 -6.81 5.82
N ALA A 203 -12.21 -5.72 5.37
CA ALA A 203 -11.99 -4.52 6.19
C ALA A 203 -12.56 -3.26 5.49
N PRO A 204 -13.89 -3.09 5.43
CA PRO A 204 -14.55 -2.05 4.62
C PRO A 204 -14.31 -0.62 5.15
N LEU A 205 -13.16 -0.03 4.84
CA LEU A 205 -12.70 1.31 5.22
C LEU A 205 -12.19 2.06 3.97
N ASP A 206 -12.69 3.26 3.68
CA ASP A 206 -12.21 4.06 2.53
C ASP A 206 -12.03 5.57 2.84
N MET A 207 -11.95 5.91 4.12
CA MET A 207 -11.79 7.30 4.55
C MET A 207 -10.36 7.82 4.41
N GLY A 208 -9.38 6.93 4.34
CA GLY A 208 -7.98 7.24 4.07
C GLY A 208 -7.71 7.65 2.62
N SER A 209 -8.55 7.22 1.67
CA SER A 209 -8.47 7.62 0.25
C SER A 209 -9.42 8.77 -0.13
N GLY A 210 -10.26 9.21 0.81
CA GLY A 210 -11.24 10.27 0.61
C GLY A 210 -12.56 9.81 0.01
N TRP A 211 -13.04 8.61 0.40
CA TRP A 211 -14.37 8.07 0.06
C TRP A 211 -14.56 7.74 -1.43
N ARG A 212 -13.58 7.08 -2.03
CA ARG A 212 -13.60 6.71 -3.46
C ARG A 212 -14.13 5.28 -3.71
N ASP A 213 -15.01 4.79 -2.83
CA ASP A 213 -15.77 3.53 -2.97
C ASP A 213 -15.03 2.23 -2.61
N ALA A 214 -13.77 2.29 -2.17
CA ALA A 214 -13.02 1.09 -1.76
C ALA A 214 -13.72 0.28 -0.62
N ILE A 215 -14.60 0.94 0.15
CA ILE A 215 -15.45 0.34 1.19
C ILE A 215 -16.34 -0.79 0.67
N HIS A 216 -16.73 -0.76 -0.62
CA HIS A 216 -17.59 -1.78 -1.22
C HIS A 216 -16.81 -2.94 -1.87
N GLY A 217 -15.49 -2.85 -1.95
CA GLY A 217 -14.62 -3.92 -2.46
C GLY A 217 -14.87 -5.30 -1.83
N PRO A 218 -14.93 -5.43 -0.49
CA PRO A 218 -15.18 -6.72 0.19
C PRO A 218 -16.51 -7.35 -0.24
N LEU A 219 -17.58 -6.55 -0.27
CA LEU A 219 -18.90 -7.02 -0.68
C LEU A 219 -18.90 -7.45 -2.15
N ALA A 220 -18.30 -6.65 -3.04
CA ALA A 220 -18.23 -6.96 -4.47
C ALA A 220 -17.51 -8.29 -4.73
N MET A 221 -16.38 -8.54 -4.05
CA MET A 221 -15.63 -9.79 -4.18
C MET A 221 -16.40 -11.00 -3.64
N ARG A 222 -17.18 -10.87 -2.55
CA ARG A 222 -18.11 -11.93 -2.09
C ARG A 222 -19.21 -12.22 -3.11
N MET A 223 -19.81 -11.18 -3.67
CA MET A 223 -20.94 -11.31 -4.60
C MET A 223 -20.52 -11.89 -5.95
N ASN A 224 -19.31 -11.57 -6.40
CA ASN A 224 -18.78 -12.07 -7.65
C ASN A 224 -17.91 -13.31 -7.43
N GLY A 225 -18.50 -14.50 -7.29
CA GLY A 225 -17.70 -15.73 -7.14
C GLY A 225 -16.83 -16.13 -8.35
N ARG A 226 -16.84 -15.36 -9.47
CA ARG A 226 -16.00 -15.66 -10.63
C ARG A 226 -14.55 -15.28 -10.34
N GLY A 227 -13.63 -16.11 -10.80
CA GLY A 227 -12.19 -15.93 -10.58
C GLY A 227 -11.66 -16.56 -9.29
N LEU A 228 -12.51 -16.93 -8.33
CA LEU A 228 -12.12 -17.45 -7.02
C LEU A 228 -12.21 -18.98 -6.83
N GLY A 229 -12.63 -19.74 -7.83
CA GLY A 229 -12.90 -21.17 -7.66
C GLY A 229 -12.58 -22.03 -8.87
N GLY A 230 -12.30 -23.31 -8.60
CA GLY A 230 -11.98 -24.32 -9.60
C GLY A 230 -10.50 -24.70 -9.60
N THR A 231 -10.08 -25.38 -10.66
CA THR A 231 -8.69 -25.77 -10.89
C THR A 231 -7.98 -24.66 -11.65
N ASP A 232 -6.84 -24.19 -11.13
CA ASP A 232 -5.96 -23.30 -11.87
C ASP A 232 -5.43 -24.01 -13.12
N VAL A 233 -5.69 -23.44 -14.29
CA VAL A 233 -5.36 -24.09 -15.57
C VAL A 233 -3.85 -24.12 -15.79
N SER A 234 -3.06 -23.22 -15.24
CA SER A 234 -1.59 -23.27 -15.45
C SER A 234 -0.94 -24.41 -14.66
N THR A 235 -1.40 -24.67 -13.44
CA THR A 235 -0.75 -25.62 -12.51
C THR A 235 -1.54 -26.90 -12.28
N MET A 236 -2.79 -26.95 -12.69
CA MET A 236 -3.75 -28.00 -12.38
C MET A 236 -3.98 -28.20 -10.87
N VAL A 237 -3.67 -27.19 -10.06
CA VAL A 237 -3.96 -27.18 -8.63
C VAL A 237 -5.31 -26.51 -8.38
N ASN A 238 -6.18 -27.19 -7.65
CA ASN A 238 -7.41 -26.60 -7.11
C ASN A 238 -7.18 -26.23 -5.64
N PRO A 239 -7.05 -24.94 -5.29
CA PRO A 239 -6.77 -24.54 -3.91
C PRO A 239 -7.88 -24.97 -2.94
N GLY A 240 -9.15 -24.92 -3.35
CA GLY A 240 -10.28 -25.36 -2.50
C GLY A 240 -10.37 -26.86 -2.27
N ALA A 241 -9.57 -27.67 -2.99
CA ALA A 241 -9.42 -29.11 -2.72
C ALA A 241 -8.20 -29.44 -1.85
N VAL A 242 -7.34 -28.45 -1.58
CA VAL A 242 -6.07 -28.62 -0.85
C VAL A 242 -6.08 -27.88 0.49
N LEU A 243 -6.77 -26.75 0.55
CA LEU A 243 -6.78 -25.83 1.68
C LEU A 243 -8.15 -25.84 2.36
N ASN A 244 -8.13 -25.79 3.70
CA ASN A 244 -9.29 -25.44 4.51
C ASN A 244 -9.43 -23.92 4.51
N ILE A 245 -10.38 -23.39 3.73
CA ILE A 245 -10.59 -21.94 3.56
C ILE A 245 -11.92 -21.56 4.22
N VAL A 246 -11.95 -20.42 4.93
CA VAL A 246 -13.17 -19.87 5.51
C VAL A 246 -13.34 -18.38 5.20
N ASP A 247 -14.58 -17.91 5.17
CA ASP A 247 -14.91 -16.49 5.32
C ASP A 247 -15.04 -16.17 6.82
N TYR A 248 -14.23 -15.25 7.31
CA TYR A 248 -14.18 -14.84 8.72
C TYR A 248 -14.97 -13.55 8.97
N GLY A 249 -15.82 -13.15 8.03
CA GLY A 249 -16.67 -11.96 8.12
C GLY A 249 -15.90 -10.66 7.89
N ASP A 250 -16.44 -9.57 8.41
CA ASP A 250 -15.84 -8.24 8.28
C ASP A 250 -15.36 -7.74 9.65
N VAL A 251 -14.26 -6.99 9.63
CA VAL A 251 -13.77 -6.22 10.77
C VAL A 251 -14.79 -5.13 11.14
N ALA A 252 -14.92 -4.83 12.43
CA ALA A 252 -15.62 -3.65 12.88
C ALA A 252 -14.89 -2.37 12.46
N ILE A 253 -15.54 -1.52 11.67
CA ILE A 253 -15.01 -0.24 11.20
C ILE A 253 -15.82 0.91 11.80
N ASP A 254 -15.15 1.93 12.31
CA ASP A 254 -15.77 3.22 12.59
C ASP A 254 -15.81 4.01 11.29
N GLN A 255 -16.98 4.08 10.65
CA GLN A 255 -17.18 4.75 9.37
C GLN A 255 -16.98 6.28 9.41
N LEU A 256 -16.58 6.86 10.55
CA LEU A 256 -16.29 8.28 10.68
C LEU A 256 -14.84 8.57 11.12
N SER A 257 -14.02 7.54 11.39
CA SER A 257 -12.61 7.72 11.71
C SER A 257 -11.74 6.52 11.31
N THR A 258 -10.81 6.79 10.40
CA THR A 258 -9.70 5.90 10.04
C THR A 258 -8.89 5.54 11.29
N GLU A 259 -8.56 6.54 12.12
CA GLU A 259 -7.73 6.38 13.30
C GLU A 259 -8.33 5.45 14.35
N ARG A 260 -9.66 5.49 14.52
CA ARG A 260 -10.36 4.59 15.45
C ARG A 260 -10.47 3.15 14.93
N SER A 261 -10.42 2.98 13.62
CA SER A 261 -10.58 1.67 12.96
C SER A 261 -9.29 0.83 12.97
N MET A 262 -8.12 1.47 12.90
CA MET A 262 -6.81 0.78 12.80
C MET A 262 -6.59 -0.28 13.88
N GLN A 263 -6.98 0.01 15.13
CA GLN A 263 -6.79 -0.93 16.23
C GLN A 263 -7.63 -2.20 16.08
N GLU A 264 -8.87 -2.06 15.59
CA GLU A 264 -9.79 -3.20 15.43
C GLU A 264 -9.36 -4.09 14.27
N VAL A 265 -8.88 -3.49 13.16
CA VAL A 265 -8.26 -4.20 12.03
C VAL A 265 -7.05 -4.99 12.51
N ARG A 266 -6.09 -4.33 13.16
CA ARG A 266 -4.89 -4.98 13.70
C ARG A 266 -5.25 -6.12 14.66
N SER A 267 -6.24 -5.92 15.52
CA SER A 267 -6.67 -6.94 16.49
C SER A 267 -7.27 -8.17 15.83
N MET A 268 -8.13 -8.00 14.82
CA MET A 268 -8.77 -9.13 14.14
C MET A 268 -7.78 -9.90 13.27
N VAL A 269 -6.92 -9.20 12.55
CA VAL A 269 -5.85 -9.82 11.74
C VAL A 269 -4.87 -10.59 12.63
N ARG A 270 -4.46 -10.00 13.76
CA ARG A 270 -3.61 -10.67 14.75
C ARG A 270 -4.27 -11.92 15.33
N GLU A 271 -5.54 -11.83 15.71
CA GLU A 271 -6.31 -12.95 16.26
C GLU A 271 -6.32 -14.16 15.32
N VAL A 272 -6.49 -13.93 14.01
CA VAL A 272 -6.40 -14.98 12.99
C VAL A 272 -4.98 -15.57 12.93
N ALA A 273 -3.95 -14.73 12.82
CA ALA A 273 -2.57 -15.21 12.71
C ALA A 273 -2.11 -16.00 13.96
N GLU A 274 -2.58 -15.64 15.16
CA GLU A 274 -2.27 -16.36 16.40
C GLU A 274 -2.81 -17.80 16.43
N THR A 275 -3.76 -18.17 15.55
CA THR A 275 -4.19 -19.57 15.41
C THR A 275 -3.30 -20.39 14.48
N GLY A 276 -2.32 -19.77 13.82
CA GLY A 276 -1.54 -20.37 12.74
C GLY A 276 -2.25 -20.36 11.39
N THR A 277 -3.42 -19.73 11.30
CA THR A 277 -4.17 -19.53 10.06
C THR A 277 -3.67 -18.29 9.34
N ILE A 278 -3.56 -18.34 8.01
CA ILE A 278 -3.09 -17.21 7.20
C ILE A 278 -4.27 -16.24 6.96
N PRO A 279 -4.22 -14.99 7.45
CA PRO A 279 -5.24 -13.98 7.15
C PRO A 279 -5.09 -13.47 5.72
N PHE A 280 -6.21 -13.50 4.99
CA PHE A 280 -6.37 -12.89 3.67
C PHE A 280 -7.35 -11.73 3.80
N ILE A 281 -6.86 -10.49 3.74
CA ILE A 281 -7.66 -9.29 3.97
C ILE A 281 -8.13 -8.73 2.63
N VAL A 282 -9.43 -8.44 2.51
CA VAL A 282 -10.01 -7.85 1.31
C VAL A 282 -10.52 -6.46 1.63
N GLY A 283 -10.03 -5.46 0.89
CA GLY A 283 -10.44 -4.06 0.93
C GLY A 283 -10.39 -3.44 2.33
N GLY A 284 -10.72 -2.17 2.51
CA GLY A 284 -10.91 -1.10 1.53
C GLY A 284 -9.60 -0.44 1.12
N ASP A 285 -9.39 0.84 1.45
CA ASP A 285 -8.24 1.63 1.00
C ASP A 285 -6.90 1.17 1.61
N HIS A 286 -5.79 1.63 1.02
CA HIS A 286 -4.46 1.16 1.38
C HIS A 286 -3.96 1.60 2.77
N SER A 287 -4.73 2.43 3.51
CA SER A 287 -4.38 2.75 4.90
C SER A 287 -4.37 1.51 5.80
N LEU A 288 -5.01 0.43 5.35
CA LEU A 288 -5.09 -0.88 6.01
C LEU A 288 -3.79 -1.68 5.98
N GLU A 289 -2.84 -1.40 5.08
CA GLU A 289 -1.56 -2.11 5.08
C GLU A 289 -0.82 -1.92 6.41
N TYR A 290 -0.89 -0.70 6.99
CA TYR A 290 -0.27 -0.43 8.29
C TYR A 290 -0.74 -1.39 9.40
N PRO A 291 -2.04 -1.47 9.76
CA PRO A 291 -2.50 -2.38 10.80
C PRO A 291 -2.34 -3.86 10.42
N ASN A 292 -2.44 -4.23 9.14
CA ASN A 292 -2.32 -5.62 8.70
C ASN A 292 -0.88 -6.14 8.88
N VAL A 293 0.11 -5.41 8.35
CA VAL A 293 1.52 -5.77 8.47
C VAL A 293 1.99 -5.66 9.93
N ALA A 294 1.53 -4.64 10.67
CA ALA A 294 1.86 -4.51 12.09
C ALA A 294 1.29 -5.67 12.93
N ALA A 295 0.13 -6.22 12.56
CA ALA A 295 -0.41 -7.43 13.21
C ALA A 295 0.50 -8.65 12.98
N MET A 296 1.07 -8.81 11.78
CA MET A 296 2.04 -9.89 11.52
C MET A 296 3.31 -9.69 12.33
N ALA A 297 3.81 -8.45 12.41
CA ALA A 297 4.96 -8.12 13.26
C ALA A 297 4.69 -8.39 14.76
N ASP A 298 3.45 -8.25 15.24
CA ASP A 298 3.08 -8.59 16.63
C ASP A 298 3.18 -10.09 16.91
N VAL A 299 2.84 -10.92 15.92
CA VAL A 299 2.83 -12.40 16.06
C VAL A 299 4.21 -13.00 15.82
N TYR A 300 4.86 -12.62 14.72
CA TYR A 300 6.10 -13.23 14.24
C TYR A 300 7.36 -12.49 14.72
N GLY A 301 7.21 -11.24 15.14
CA GLY A 301 8.28 -10.37 15.64
C GLY A 301 8.66 -9.26 14.66
N LYS A 302 8.90 -8.07 15.22
CA LYS A 302 9.33 -6.89 14.45
C LYS A 302 10.62 -7.14 13.66
N GLY A 303 10.64 -6.70 12.41
CA GLY A 303 11.79 -6.84 11.50
C GLY A 303 12.06 -8.26 11.02
N LYS A 304 11.12 -9.20 11.22
CA LYS A 304 11.21 -10.58 10.68
C LYS A 304 10.25 -10.86 9.53
N VAL A 305 9.25 -9.99 9.35
CA VAL A 305 8.28 -10.07 8.26
C VAL A 305 8.78 -9.15 7.14
N GLY A 306 9.04 -9.73 5.97
CA GLY A 306 9.25 -8.96 4.75
C GLY A 306 7.93 -8.66 4.05
N VAL A 307 7.91 -7.61 3.24
CA VAL A 307 6.72 -7.16 2.51
C VAL A 307 7.04 -7.03 1.03
N VAL A 308 6.23 -7.66 0.19
CA VAL A 308 6.16 -7.32 -1.24
C VAL A 308 4.88 -6.53 -1.45
N HIS A 309 5.03 -5.28 -1.88
CA HIS A 309 3.99 -4.28 -2.07
C HIS A 309 3.82 -4.01 -3.56
N PHE A 310 2.72 -4.51 -4.14
CA PHE A 310 2.36 -4.25 -5.53
C PHE A 310 1.50 -3.00 -5.61
N ASP A 311 1.99 -1.94 -6.25
CA ASP A 311 1.30 -0.64 -6.29
C ASP A 311 1.83 0.25 -7.43
N ALA A 312 1.00 1.15 -7.96
CA ALA A 312 1.47 2.25 -8.80
C ALA A 312 2.19 3.36 -8.01
N HIS A 313 1.87 3.48 -6.72
CA HIS A 313 2.22 4.54 -5.78
C HIS A 313 3.31 4.13 -4.80
N LEU A 314 3.97 5.15 -4.23
CA LEU A 314 5.03 4.95 -3.26
C LEU A 314 4.51 4.70 -1.86
N ASP A 315 3.37 5.28 -1.47
CA ASP A 315 2.76 5.15 -0.14
C ASP A 315 3.69 5.38 1.08
N THR A 316 4.82 6.02 0.81
CA THR A 316 5.80 6.54 1.77
C THR A 316 5.62 8.04 2.03
N GLY A 317 4.42 8.55 1.75
CA GLY A 317 4.02 9.91 2.08
C GLY A 317 4.32 10.23 3.54
N ARG A 318 4.72 11.47 3.81
CA ARG A 318 5.05 11.90 5.17
C ARG A 318 4.73 13.36 5.40
N GLY A 319 4.29 13.65 6.60
CA GLY A 319 3.94 14.99 7.04
C GLY A 319 2.67 15.58 6.45
N ARG A 320 1.72 14.71 6.11
CA ARG A 320 0.33 15.09 5.88
C ARG A 320 -0.32 15.44 7.23
N VAL A 321 -1.44 16.19 7.15
CA VAL A 321 -2.20 16.60 8.34
C VAL A 321 -2.80 15.40 9.07
N HIS A 322 -3.36 14.46 8.32
CA HIS A 322 -3.71 13.14 8.82
C HIS A 322 -2.46 12.29 8.87
N LEU A 323 -2.32 11.44 9.90
CA LEU A 323 -1.17 10.53 10.04
C LEU A 323 -1.48 9.12 9.54
N LEU A 324 -2.76 8.82 9.32
CA LEU A 324 -3.28 7.56 8.85
C LEU A 324 -4.16 7.86 7.64
N ASP A 325 -3.60 7.66 6.46
CA ASP A 325 -4.29 7.74 5.18
C ASP A 325 -3.62 6.76 4.21
N HIS A 326 -4.25 6.54 3.05
CA HIS A 326 -3.82 5.50 2.13
C HIS A 326 -2.44 5.76 1.50
N GLY A 327 -1.96 7.01 1.45
CA GLY A 327 -0.68 7.36 0.84
C GLY A 327 0.50 7.47 1.81
N GLN A 328 0.36 7.01 3.06
CA GLN A 328 1.46 6.96 4.04
C GLN A 328 1.54 5.70 4.95
N PRO A 329 0.91 4.54 4.66
CA PRO A 329 0.98 3.38 5.55
C PRO A 329 2.43 2.89 5.74
N ILE A 330 3.24 2.94 4.68
CA ILE A 330 4.63 2.46 4.69
C ILE A 330 5.48 3.31 5.62
N TYR A 331 5.32 4.64 5.59
CA TYR A 331 6.04 5.52 6.51
C TYR A 331 5.76 5.15 7.98
N ARG A 332 4.53 4.75 8.32
CA ARG A 332 4.18 4.31 9.68
C ARG A 332 4.84 2.99 10.04
N LEU A 333 4.87 2.02 9.13
CA LEU A 333 5.56 0.75 9.32
C LEU A 333 7.06 0.95 9.61
N MET A 334 7.69 1.85 8.84
CA MET A 334 9.10 2.21 9.01
C MET A 334 9.36 2.98 10.32
N LYS A 335 8.49 3.95 10.63
CA LYS A 335 8.60 4.78 11.84
C LYS A 335 8.47 3.99 13.14
N GLU A 336 7.70 2.91 13.12
CA GLU A 336 7.51 2.02 14.28
C GLU A 336 8.38 0.76 14.23
N ALA A 337 9.26 0.66 13.23
CA ALA A 337 10.17 -0.47 13.00
C ALA A 337 9.47 -1.84 12.96
N HIS A 338 8.28 -1.90 12.36
CA HIS A 338 7.58 -3.18 12.15
C HIS A 338 8.29 -4.03 11.10
N VAL A 339 8.79 -3.38 10.05
CA VAL A 339 9.50 -3.98 8.91
C VAL A 339 10.86 -3.31 8.77
N ARG A 340 11.89 -4.08 8.38
CA ARG A 340 13.20 -3.52 8.02
C ARG A 340 13.11 -2.91 6.62
N PRO A 341 13.69 -1.72 6.37
CA PRO A 341 13.64 -1.11 5.04
C PRO A 341 14.09 -2.06 3.91
N GLU A 342 15.19 -2.81 4.12
CA GLU A 342 15.73 -3.74 3.12
C GLU A 342 14.86 -5.00 2.88
N ASP A 343 13.86 -5.25 3.71
CA ASP A 343 12.90 -6.34 3.52
C ASP A 343 11.57 -5.83 2.92
N TYR A 344 11.51 -4.57 2.50
CA TYR A 344 10.34 -3.95 1.89
C TYR A 344 10.58 -3.70 0.41
N ILE A 345 9.82 -4.38 -0.44
CA ILE A 345 10.02 -4.43 -1.89
C ILE A 345 8.76 -3.92 -2.58
N GLN A 346 8.89 -2.79 -3.28
CA GLN A 346 7.79 -2.20 -4.04
C GLN A 346 7.85 -2.61 -5.51
N VAL A 347 6.71 -2.94 -6.13
CA VAL A 347 6.63 -3.43 -7.50
C VAL A 347 5.53 -2.72 -8.27
N GLY A 348 5.85 -2.19 -9.45
CA GLY A 348 4.89 -1.57 -10.37
C GLY A 348 4.82 -0.03 -10.30
N LEU A 349 5.76 0.59 -9.59
CA LEU A 349 5.79 2.04 -9.36
C LEU A 349 5.83 2.83 -10.66
N ARG A 350 4.95 3.83 -10.76
CA ARG A 350 4.85 4.71 -11.94
C ARG A 350 4.11 6.03 -11.70
N ALA A 351 3.52 6.23 -10.52
CA ALA A 351 2.87 7.48 -10.16
C ALA A 351 3.87 8.65 -10.04
N HIS A 352 3.37 9.88 -10.12
CA HIS A 352 4.21 11.08 -10.16
C HIS A 352 4.64 11.52 -8.76
N TYR A 353 5.93 11.36 -8.46
CA TYR A 353 6.58 11.86 -7.24
C TYR A 353 7.83 12.69 -7.54
N SER A 354 8.23 13.52 -6.59
CA SER A 354 9.54 14.17 -6.66
C SER A 354 10.67 13.16 -6.45
N LYS A 355 11.80 13.40 -7.12
CA LYS A 355 13.04 12.59 -7.01
C LYS A 355 13.43 12.29 -5.55
N SER A 356 13.18 13.24 -4.65
CA SER A 356 13.49 13.14 -3.22
C SER A 356 12.82 11.97 -2.48
N TYR A 357 11.70 11.43 -2.97
CA TYR A 357 11.09 10.24 -2.39
C TYR A 357 11.91 8.99 -2.69
N TYR A 358 12.24 8.76 -3.96
CA TYR A 358 13.10 7.66 -4.39
C TYR A 358 14.51 7.73 -3.78
N GLU A 359 15.07 8.94 -3.68
CA GLU A 359 16.34 9.14 -2.99
C GLU A 359 16.25 8.75 -1.51
N TRP A 360 15.16 9.10 -0.83
CA TRP A 360 14.94 8.74 0.58
C TRP A 360 14.77 7.23 0.77
N GLU A 361 13.96 6.57 -0.07
CA GLU A 361 13.75 5.11 -0.02
C GLU A 361 15.08 4.37 -0.21
N LYS A 362 15.85 4.77 -1.21
CA LYS A 362 17.22 4.27 -1.42
C LYS A 362 18.12 4.56 -0.23
N GLU A 363 18.01 5.74 0.37
CA GLU A 363 18.83 6.17 1.51
C GLU A 363 18.55 5.36 2.79
N ILE A 364 17.31 4.90 2.99
CA ILE A 364 16.94 4.03 4.11
C ILE A 364 17.13 2.55 3.80
N GLY A 365 17.33 2.19 2.53
CA GLY A 365 17.64 0.82 2.09
C GLY A 365 16.45 0.04 1.51
N MET A 366 15.33 0.70 1.19
CA MET A 366 14.19 0.05 0.54
C MET A 366 14.50 -0.38 -0.89
N HIS A 367 13.81 -1.43 -1.33
CA HIS A 367 13.84 -1.91 -2.70
C HIS A 367 12.60 -1.48 -3.45
N TYR A 368 12.77 -1.04 -4.70
CA TYR A 368 11.65 -0.69 -5.56
C TYR A 368 11.93 -1.05 -7.01
N HIS A 369 10.87 -1.47 -7.69
CA HIS A 369 10.86 -1.87 -9.10
C HIS A 369 9.78 -1.09 -9.83
N SER A 370 10.19 -0.10 -10.60
CA SER A 370 9.28 0.74 -11.38
C SER A 370 8.91 0.10 -12.71
N MET A 371 7.82 0.57 -13.32
CA MET A 371 7.47 0.13 -14.67
C MET A 371 8.53 0.53 -15.71
N ALA A 372 9.30 1.60 -15.47
CA ALA A 372 10.44 1.95 -16.32
C ALA A 372 11.58 0.90 -16.26
N GLU A 373 11.77 0.24 -15.11
CA GLU A 373 12.69 -0.89 -15.02
C GLU A 373 12.17 -2.09 -15.82
N VAL A 374 10.89 -2.40 -15.68
CA VAL A 374 10.22 -3.47 -16.43
C VAL A 374 10.34 -3.25 -17.94
N GLU A 375 10.13 -2.02 -18.43
CA GLU A 375 10.32 -1.66 -19.84
C GLU A 375 11.77 -1.87 -20.31
N ARG A 376 12.75 -1.55 -19.46
CA ARG A 376 14.17 -1.64 -19.80
C ARG A 376 14.73 -3.06 -19.75
N ARG A 377 14.33 -3.84 -18.75
CA ARG A 377 14.93 -5.16 -18.43
C ARG A 377 14.05 -6.33 -18.84
N GLY A 378 12.77 -6.09 -19.09
CA GLY A 378 11.76 -7.12 -19.30
C GLY A 378 11.23 -7.65 -17.97
N TRP A 379 9.94 -8.03 -18.00
CA TRP A 379 9.20 -8.54 -16.85
C TRP A 379 9.90 -9.70 -16.14
N ASP A 380 10.33 -10.72 -16.88
CA ASP A 380 10.91 -11.94 -16.29
C ASP A 380 12.16 -11.67 -15.46
N ALA A 381 13.02 -10.74 -15.90
CA ALA A 381 14.24 -10.38 -15.19
C ALA A 381 13.96 -9.62 -13.89
N VAL A 382 13.02 -8.66 -13.93
CA VAL A 382 12.60 -7.91 -12.74
C VAL A 382 11.92 -8.84 -11.74
N MET A 383 11.09 -9.77 -12.21
CA MET A 383 10.41 -10.72 -11.32
C MET A 383 11.35 -11.69 -10.64
N GLU A 384 12.41 -12.13 -11.32
CA GLU A 384 13.43 -12.92 -10.67
C GLU A 384 14.09 -12.15 -9.52
N ARG A 385 14.35 -10.86 -9.75
CA ARG A 385 14.93 -9.99 -8.75
C ARG A 385 14.02 -9.80 -7.54
N VAL A 386 12.73 -9.55 -7.77
CA VAL A 386 11.72 -9.41 -6.70
C VAL A 386 11.66 -10.68 -5.84
N VAL A 387 11.61 -11.86 -6.46
CA VAL A 387 11.54 -13.13 -5.71
C VAL A 387 12.82 -13.40 -4.93
N GLU A 388 13.99 -13.08 -5.50
CA GLU A 388 15.28 -13.17 -4.82
C GLU A 388 15.32 -12.27 -3.57
N GLU A 389 14.98 -10.99 -3.73
CA GLU A 389 14.95 -10.02 -2.63
C GLU A 389 13.95 -10.45 -1.54
N ALA A 390 12.75 -10.87 -1.95
CA ALA A 390 11.69 -11.34 -1.05
C ALA A 390 12.04 -12.62 -0.29
N SER A 391 13.10 -13.33 -0.66
CA SER A 391 13.55 -14.58 -0.05
C SER A 391 14.91 -14.48 0.66
N THR A 392 15.63 -13.35 0.54
CA THR A 392 17.03 -13.26 0.98
C THR A 392 17.17 -13.20 2.50
N ASN A 393 16.34 -12.38 3.17
CA ASN A 393 16.51 -12.05 4.60
C ASN A 393 15.22 -12.24 5.42
N THR A 394 14.21 -12.88 4.84
CA THR A 394 12.84 -12.92 5.33
C THR A 394 12.48 -14.34 5.77
N GLU A 395 12.10 -14.49 7.04
CA GLU A 395 11.57 -15.76 7.57
C GLU A 395 10.08 -15.92 7.22
N TYR A 396 9.40 -14.78 7.13
CA TYR A 396 7.97 -14.67 6.87
C TYR A 396 7.74 -13.60 5.80
N LEU A 397 6.84 -13.87 4.86
CA LEU A 397 6.46 -12.95 3.80
C LEU A 397 5.01 -12.49 3.96
N TYR A 398 4.81 -11.19 3.89
CA TYR A 398 3.50 -10.57 3.65
C TYR A 398 3.45 -10.03 2.23
N VAL A 399 2.31 -10.20 1.55
CA VAL A 399 2.09 -9.61 0.23
C VAL A 399 0.93 -8.63 0.33
N SER A 400 1.21 -7.36 0.06
CA SER A 400 0.18 -6.34 -0.14
C SER A 400 -0.05 -6.13 -1.63
N PHE A 401 -1.30 -6.19 -2.08
CA PHE A 401 -1.67 -6.01 -3.48
C PHE A 401 -2.68 -4.86 -3.62
N ASP A 402 -2.18 -3.67 -3.95
CA ASP A 402 -3.03 -2.60 -4.47
C ASP A 402 -3.45 -2.95 -5.89
N VAL A 403 -4.76 -2.99 -6.14
CA VAL A 403 -5.27 -3.29 -7.48
C VAL A 403 -4.86 -2.25 -8.52
N ASP A 404 -4.53 -1.02 -8.11
CA ASP A 404 -4.08 0.05 -9.00
C ASP A 404 -2.67 -0.17 -9.58
N VAL A 405 -1.94 -1.18 -9.10
CA VAL A 405 -0.72 -1.68 -9.77
C VAL A 405 -1.01 -2.15 -11.21
N LEU A 406 -2.24 -2.63 -11.45
CA LEU A 406 -2.69 -3.09 -12.75
C LEU A 406 -2.96 -1.89 -13.67
N ASP A 407 -2.76 -2.08 -14.97
CA ASP A 407 -3.10 -1.03 -15.93
C ASP A 407 -4.62 -0.71 -15.88
N PRO A 408 -5.04 0.56 -15.99
CA PRO A 408 -6.46 0.94 -15.99
C PRO A 408 -7.30 0.28 -17.09
N GLY A 409 -6.67 -0.23 -18.15
CA GLY A 409 -7.33 -1.09 -19.15
C GLY A 409 -7.84 -2.43 -18.59
N PHE A 410 -7.27 -2.90 -17.48
CA PHE A 410 -7.70 -4.09 -16.73
C PHE A 410 -8.36 -3.74 -15.39
N GLN A 411 -7.97 -2.63 -14.76
CA GLN A 411 -8.47 -2.22 -13.46
C GLN A 411 -8.91 -0.75 -13.46
N SER A 412 -10.11 -0.48 -14.00
CA SER A 412 -10.71 0.86 -13.95
C SER A 412 -11.34 1.17 -12.59
N GLY A 413 -11.77 0.15 -11.85
CA GLY A 413 -12.41 0.25 -10.55
C GLY A 413 -11.41 0.45 -9.40
N THR A 414 -10.71 1.57 -9.39
CA THR A 414 -9.81 2.02 -8.30
C THR A 414 -9.84 3.53 -8.15
N GLY A 415 -9.53 4.05 -6.96
CA GLY A 415 -9.56 5.47 -6.63
C GLY A 415 -8.44 6.32 -7.27
N THR A 416 -7.31 5.71 -7.61
CA THR A 416 -6.07 6.40 -8.08
C THR A 416 -5.44 5.73 -9.31
N PRO A 417 -6.18 5.52 -10.43
CA PRO A 417 -5.63 4.79 -11.57
C PRO A 417 -4.42 5.50 -12.20
N VAL A 418 -3.36 4.74 -12.51
CA VAL A 418 -2.16 5.24 -13.22
C VAL A 418 -1.88 4.38 -14.45
N SER A 419 -1.78 4.99 -15.64
CA SER A 419 -1.54 4.28 -16.91
C SER A 419 -0.16 3.63 -17.00
N GLY A 420 -0.04 2.58 -17.82
CA GLY A 420 1.22 1.85 -18.06
C GLY A 420 1.52 0.81 -16.98
N GLY A 421 0.48 0.20 -16.41
CA GLY A 421 0.60 -0.77 -15.31
C GLY A 421 0.78 -2.21 -15.76
N LEU A 422 0.72 -3.12 -14.78
CA LEU A 422 0.81 -4.55 -15.04
C LEU A 422 -0.42 -5.08 -15.75
N THR A 423 -0.20 -6.05 -16.63
CA THR A 423 -1.27 -6.86 -17.21
C THR A 423 -1.61 -8.03 -16.29
N MET A 424 -2.81 -8.60 -16.43
CA MET A 424 -3.19 -9.82 -15.69
C MET A 424 -2.28 -11.02 -16.02
N ARG A 425 -1.67 -11.04 -17.21
CA ARG A 425 -0.72 -12.10 -17.60
C ARG A 425 0.60 -12.02 -16.85
N GLU A 426 0.93 -10.86 -16.30
CA GLU A 426 2.12 -10.62 -15.50
C GLU A 426 1.79 -10.83 -14.01
N ALA A 427 0.71 -10.23 -13.53
CA ALA A 427 0.33 -10.25 -12.10
C ALA A 427 -0.03 -11.65 -11.58
N ILE A 428 -0.79 -12.46 -12.34
CA ILE A 428 -1.22 -13.79 -11.88
C ILE A 428 -0.02 -14.74 -11.63
N PRO A 429 0.93 -14.92 -12.57
CA PRO A 429 2.08 -15.78 -12.32
C PRO A 429 2.97 -15.33 -11.17
N ILE A 430 3.23 -14.03 -11.01
CA ILE A 430 4.13 -13.56 -9.93
C ILE A 430 3.52 -13.76 -8.54
N VAL A 431 2.25 -13.40 -8.35
CA VAL A 431 1.58 -13.56 -7.06
C VAL A 431 1.54 -15.05 -6.68
N ARG A 432 1.17 -15.91 -7.63
CA ARG A 432 1.21 -17.37 -7.44
C ARG A 432 2.60 -17.87 -7.08
N ARG A 433 3.64 -17.38 -7.77
CA ARG A 433 5.03 -17.77 -7.54
C ARG A 433 5.51 -17.36 -6.14
N LEU A 434 5.29 -16.10 -5.75
CA LEU A 434 5.63 -15.59 -4.42
C LEU A 434 4.97 -16.42 -3.31
N CYS A 435 3.65 -16.67 -3.44
CA CYS A 435 2.90 -17.46 -2.45
C CYS A 435 3.31 -18.95 -2.44
N ALA A 436 3.87 -19.49 -3.54
CA ALA A 436 4.35 -20.89 -3.62
C ALA A 436 5.78 -21.07 -3.08
N GLU A 437 6.68 -20.14 -3.39
CA GLU A 437 8.11 -20.24 -3.06
C GLU A 437 8.43 -19.73 -1.65
N SER A 438 7.56 -18.90 -1.05
CA SER A 438 7.81 -18.22 0.22
C SER A 438 6.98 -18.79 1.38
N ASN A 439 7.38 -18.46 2.62
CA ASN A 439 6.58 -18.69 3.81
C ASN A 439 5.59 -17.54 4.00
N LEU A 440 4.46 -17.59 3.28
CA LEU A 440 3.43 -16.54 3.32
C LEU A 440 2.70 -16.57 4.67
N VAL A 441 2.69 -15.43 5.37
CA VAL A 441 1.99 -15.27 6.66
C VAL A 441 0.79 -14.35 6.61
N GLY A 442 0.61 -13.62 5.50
CA GLY A 442 -0.57 -12.78 5.30
C GLY A 442 -0.59 -12.24 3.88
N PHE A 443 -1.79 -11.89 3.44
CA PHE A 443 -2.04 -11.30 2.14
C PHE A 443 -3.15 -10.26 2.28
N ASP A 444 -3.03 -9.12 1.61
CA ASP A 444 -4.18 -8.25 1.38
C ASP A 444 -4.34 -7.84 -0.09
N ILE A 445 -5.57 -7.48 -0.43
CA ILE A 445 -5.92 -6.89 -1.70
C ILE A 445 -6.84 -5.69 -1.47
N VAL A 446 -6.40 -4.51 -1.88
CA VAL A 446 -6.98 -3.22 -1.46
C VAL A 446 -7.34 -2.33 -2.66
N GLU A 447 -7.97 -1.19 -2.40
CA GLU A 447 -8.37 -0.15 -3.37
C GLU A 447 -9.34 -0.59 -4.49
N LEU A 448 -9.96 -1.76 -4.38
CA LEU A 448 -11.06 -2.14 -5.29
C LEU A 448 -12.28 -1.25 -5.04
N ALA A 449 -12.56 -0.36 -5.98
CA ALA A 449 -13.67 0.58 -5.99
C ALA A 449 -14.72 0.16 -7.05
N PRO A 450 -15.63 -0.77 -6.74
CA PRO A 450 -16.54 -1.36 -7.72
C PRO A 450 -17.48 -0.33 -8.38
N ALA A 451 -17.87 0.76 -7.72
CA ALA A 451 -18.72 1.79 -8.31
C ALA A 451 -18.04 2.60 -9.43
N LEU A 452 -16.71 2.56 -9.51
CA LEU A 452 -15.94 3.20 -10.58
C LEU A 452 -15.77 2.29 -11.81
N ASP A 453 -16.12 1.01 -11.69
CA ASP A 453 -16.18 0.08 -12.81
C ASP A 453 -17.63 -0.10 -13.27
N ALA A 454 -17.95 0.41 -14.45
CA ALA A 454 -19.25 0.20 -15.08
C ALA A 454 -19.48 -1.26 -15.54
N SER A 455 -18.44 -2.09 -15.50
CA SER A 455 -18.44 -3.52 -15.81
C SER A 455 -18.23 -4.35 -14.53
N TYR A 456 -17.88 -5.63 -14.68
CA TYR A 456 -17.51 -6.50 -13.55
C TYR A 456 -16.03 -6.90 -13.59
N VAL A 457 -15.25 -6.29 -14.51
CA VAL A 457 -13.89 -6.72 -14.85
C VAL A 457 -12.93 -6.47 -13.69
N SER A 458 -13.05 -5.35 -12.99
CA SER A 458 -12.16 -4.99 -11.89
C SER A 458 -12.32 -5.95 -10.71
N THR A 459 -13.57 -6.30 -10.36
CA THR A 459 -13.85 -7.32 -9.35
C THR A 459 -13.41 -8.71 -9.81
N LEU A 460 -13.62 -9.07 -11.08
CA LEU A 460 -13.13 -10.35 -11.64
C LEU A 460 -11.60 -10.46 -11.53
N ASN A 461 -10.88 -9.39 -11.84
CA ASN A 461 -9.43 -9.35 -11.83
C ASN A 461 -8.89 -9.43 -10.41
N ALA A 462 -9.44 -8.66 -9.47
CA ALA A 462 -9.12 -8.76 -8.05
C ALA A 462 -9.30 -10.18 -7.50
N ASN A 463 -10.43 -10.83 -7.85
CA ASN A 463 -10.68 -12.23 -7.51
C ASN A 463 -9.69 -13.22 -8.15
N SER A 464 -9.23 -12.93 -9.37
CA SER A 464 -8.24 -13.76 -10.05
C SER A 464 -6.86 -13.66 -9.39
N ILE A 465 -6.50 -12.49 -8.86
CA ILE A 465 -5.27 -12.30 -8.06
C ILE A 465 -5.37 -13.07 -6.73
N MET A 466 -6.50 -12.94 -6.03
CA MET A 466 -6.75 -13.68 -4.80
C MET A 466 -6.64 -15.20 -5.02
N PHE A 467 -7.21 -15.70 -6.11
CA PHE A 467 -7.10 -17.11 -6.51
C PHE A 467 -5.67 -17.52 -6.88
N ALA A 468 -4.90 -16.63 -7.51
CA ALA A 468 -3.49 -16.88 -7.80
C ALA A 468 -2.68 -17.08 -6.50
N CYS A 469 -2.89 -16.24 -5.48
CA CYS A 469 -2.21 -16.43 -4.20
C CYS A 469 -2.69 -17.70 -3.47
N LEU A 470 -4.01 -17.96 -3.40
CA LEU A 470 -4.55 -19.22 -2.85
C LEU A 470 -3.93 -20.44 -3.53
N THR A 471 -3.78 -20.41 -4.86
CA THR A 471 -3.13 -21.46 -5.63
C THR A 471 -1.67 -21.61 -5.24
N GLY A 472 -0.94 -20.50 -5.07
CA GLY A 472 0.44 -20.52 -4.58
C GLY A 472 0.56 -21.14 -3.19
N VAL A 473 -0.30 -20.77 -2.24
CA VAL A 473 -0.34 -21.38 -0.89
C VAL A 473 -0.62 -22.89 -0.98
N ALA A 474 -1.55 -23.31 -1.83
CA ALA A 474 -1.85 -24.72 -2.06
C ALA A 474 -0.65 -25.47 -2.68
N MET A 475 0.05 -24.84 -3.63
CA MET A 475 1.29 -25.38 -4.20
C MET A 475 2.37 -25.55 -3.14
N HIS A 476 2.58 -24.54 -2.28
CA HIS A 476 3.52 -24.60 -1.17
C HIS A 476 3.22 -25.80 -0.26
N LYS A 477 1.95 -25.96 0.16
CA LYS A 477 1.48 -27.08 1.00
C LYS A 477 1.71 -28.45 0.34
N LYS A 478 1.61 -28.53 -0.98
CA LYS A 478 1.91 -29.75 -1.76
C LYS A 478 3.40 -29.94 -2.07
N GLY A 479 4.27 -28.99 -1.71
CA GLY A 479 5.71 -29.03 -2.03
C GLY A 479 6.05 -28.67 -3.47
N ILE A 480 5.12 -28.07 -4.24
CA ILE A 480 5.37 -27.63 -5.62
C ILE A 480 6.03 -26.25 -5.57
N LYS A 481 7.36 -26.23 -5.53
CA LYS A 481 8.19 -25.01 -5.44
C LYS A 481 9.05 -24.75 -6.67
N GLN A 482 8.82 -25.51 -7.74
CA GLN A 482 9.58 -25.33 -8.97
C GLN A 482 9.28 -23.95 -9.55
N LYS A 483 10.35 -23.18 -9.79
CA LYS A 483 10.27 -21.88 -10.44
C LYS A 483 9.50 -21.97 -11.75
N GLY A 484 8.49 -21.13 -11.88
CA GLY A 484 7.67 -21.04 -13.10
C GLY A 484 6.90 -22.32 -13.41
N PHE A 485 6.54 -23.12 -12.41
CA PHE A 485 5.82 -24.37 -12.61
C PHE A 485 4.56 -24.18 -13.47
N ILE A 486 4.52 -24.93 -14.56
CA ILE A 486 3.36 -25.13 -15.44
C ILE A 486 3.19 -26.64 -15.54
N SER A 487 1.95 -27.11 -15.39
CA SER A 487 1.65 -28.53 -15.50
C SER A 487 1.77 -28.97 -16.96
N ASP A 488 2.37 -30.14 -17.21
CA ASP A 488 2.44 -30.75 -18.56
C ASP A 488 1.04 -30.95 -19.17
N LEU A 489 0.00 -31.14 -18.36
CA LEU A 489 -1.38 -31.19 -18.86
C LEU A 489 -1.82 -29.86 -19.52
N SER A 490 -1.20 -28.76 -19.10
CA SER A 490 -1.53 -27.40 -19.49
C SER A 490 -0.70 -26.91 -20.66
N SER A 491 0.59 -27.26 -20.74
CA SER A 491 1.48 -26.87 -21.83
C SER A 491 1.68 -27.96 -22.88
N GLU A 492 1.77 -29.23 -22.46
CA GLU A 492 2.11 -30.38 -23.31
C GLU A 492 0.91 -31.29 -23.63
N HIS A 493 -0.31 -30.86 -23.28
CA HIS A 493 -1.52 -31.68 -23.37
C HIS A 493 -1.43 -33.03 -22.65
N GLY A 494 -0.55 -33.15 -21.65
CA GLY A 494 -0.28 -34.38 -20.92
C GLY A 494 0.47 -35.42 -21.75
N GLN A 495 1.10 -35.01 -22.85
CA GLN A 495 1.87 -35.88 -23.73
C GLN A 495 3.37 -35.65 -23.50
N THR A 496 4.16 -36.73 -23.53
CA THR A 496 5.61 -36.62 -23.49
C THR A 496 6.10 -36.01 -24.81
N ASP A 497 6.95 -34.98 -24.73
CA ASP A 497 7.61 -34.35 -25.88
C ASP A 497 6.63 -33.84 -26.97
N TYR A 498 5.55 -33.17 -26.58
CA TYR A 498 4.50 -32.73 -27.51
C TYR A 498 5.04 -31.84 -28.64
N TYR A 499 5.99 -30.95 -28.33
CA TYR A 499 6.61 -30.05 -29.29
C TYR A 499 7.87 -30.60 -29.99
N GLY A 500 8.37 -31.78 -29.58
CA GLY A 500 9.60 -32.35 -30.14
C GLY A 500 10.87 -31.58 -29.77
N ASP A 501 10.81 -30.75 -28.74
CA ASP A 501 11.87 -29.85 -28.29
C ASP A 501 12.59 -30.36 -27.03
N SER A 502 12.16 -31.48 -26.45
CA SER A 502 12.98 -32.19 -25.48
C SER A 502 14.22 -32.69 -26.20
N LYS A 503 15.31 -31.93 -26.03
CA LYS A 503 16.60 -32.25 -26.65
C LYS A 503 16.95 -33.67 -26.25
N ASP A 504 17.06 -34.54 -27.24
CA ASP A 504 17.74 -35.83 -27.15
C ASP A 504 19.02 -35.64 -26.32
N GLU A 505 18.99 -36.01 -25.03
CA GLU A 505 20.19 -36.34 -24.28
C GLU A 505 20.68 -37.67 -24.86
N LYS A 506 21.44 -37.58 -25.95
CA LYS A 506 22.24 -38.68 -26.49
C LYS A 506 23.60 -38.78 -25.83
#